data_AF-V4QBR9-F1
#
_entry.id   AF-V4QBR9-F1
#
_cell.length_a   1.000
_cell.length_b   1.000
_cell.length_c   1.000
_cell.angle_alpha   90.00
_cell.angle_beta   90.00
_cell.angle_gamma   90.00
#
_symmetry.space_group_name_H-M   'P 1'
#
loop_
_entity.id
_entity.type
_entity.pdbx_description
1 polymer ?
#
loop_
_entity_poly.entity_id
_entity_poly.type
_entity_poly.pdbx_seq_one_letter_code
_entity_poly.pdbx_strand_id
1 'polypeptide(L)'
;MAVFAVKSGLLKLRRLGLDLVSGVQRWRAMPGRGEILAEVTTPLWSDDSVAERGLQLGKVQNLRIAAKALNGLVVPAGQVFSFWAQVGPPTRGRGFVEGRELRQGCLIPTVAGGLCQMSNSLHVAAKRAGCDIVERHGHTAVVPGSPFGPNDDATVFWNYVDLRFRPRETVRLRVILTEHDLQVMLERAQ
;
A
#
# COMPACT_ATOMS: atom_id res chain seq x y z
N MET A 1 -23.14 -17.19 -0.98
CA MET A 1 -22.17 -17.38 0.12
C MET A 1 -21.12 -18.45 -0.18
N ALA A 2 -21.49 -19.69 -0.54
CA ALA A 2 -20.54 -20.79 -0.78
C ALA A 2 -19.50 -20.53 -1.90
N VAL A 3 -19.94 -20.00 -3.06
CA VAL A 3 -19.06 -19.72 -4.21
C VAL A 3 -17.97 -18.69 -3.88
N PHE A 4 -18.30 -17.67 -3.08
CA PHE A 4 -17.35 -16.64 -2.66
C PHE A 4 -16.30 -17.19 -1.69
N ALA A 5 -16.71 -18.04 -0.76
CA ALA A 5 -15.79 -18.70 0.18
C ALA A 5 -14.82 -19.63 -0.56
N VAL A 6 -15.30 -20.40 -1.54
CA VAL A 6 -14.45 -21.28 -2.37
C VAL A 6 -13.46 -20.47 -3.18
N LYS A 7 -13.91 -19.41 -3.87
CA LYS A 7 -13.04 -18.56 -4.69
C LYS A 7 -11.96 -17.86 -3.86
N SER A 8 -12.34 -17.30 -2.71
CA SER A 8 -11.36 -16.65 -1.80
C SER A 8 -10.39 -17.66 -1.18
N GLY A 9 -10.84 -18.88 -0.86
CA GLY A 9 -9.97 -19.97 -0.42
C GLY A 9 -8.92 -20.34 -1.46
N LEU A 10 -9.32 -20.49 -2.72
CA LEU A 10 -8.40 -20.80 -3.82
C LEU A 10 -7.35 -19.69 -4.03
N LEU A 11 -7.75 -18.42 -3.95
CA LEU A 11 -6.84 -17.28 -4.06
C LEU A 11 -5.83 -17.24 -2.92
N LYS A 12 -6.24 -17.59 -1.70
CA LYS A 12 -5.35 -17.69 -0.53
C LYS A 12 -4.35 -18.83 -0.67
N LEU A 13 -4.78 -20.00 -1.16
CA LEU A 13 -3.88 -21.13 -1.41
C LEU A 13 -2.87 -20.80 -2.52
N ARG A 14 -3.34 -20.21 -3.61
CA ARG A 14 -2.47 -19.72 -4.69
C ARG A 14 -1.46 -18.72 -4.15
N ARG A 15 -1.90 -17.78 -3.30
CA ARG A 15 -1.02 -16.80 -2.66
C ARG A 15 0.05 -17.47 -1.80
N LEU A 16 -0.31 -18.44 -0.97
CA LEU A 16 0.65 -19.18 -0.14
C LEU A 16 1.73 -19.84 -1.01
N GLY A 17 1.34 -20.50 -2.11
CA GLY A 17 2.29 -21.08 -3.05
C GLY A 17 3.20 -20.04 -3.71
N LEU A 18 2.63 -18.91 -4.16
CA LEU A 18 3.41 -17.81 -4.72
C LEU A 18 4.40 -17.24 -3.71
N ASP A 19 4.02 -17.07 -2.44
CA ASP A 19 4.87 -16.49 -1.40
C ASP A 19 6.07 -17.38 -1.11
N LEU A 20 5.86 -18.71 -1.10
CA LEU A 20 6.93 -19.69 -0.97
C LEU A 20 7.91 -19.63 -2.15
N VAL A 21 7.41 -19.53 -3.39
CA VAL A 21 8.27 -19.50 -4.58
C VAL A 21 8.99 -18.16 -4.76
N SER A 22 8.34 -17.06 -4.40
CA SER A 22 8.88 -15.71 -4.59
C SER A 22 9.80 -15.23 -3.47
N GLY A 23 10.00 -16.04 -2.41
CA GLY A 23 10.91 -15.71 -1.31
C GLY A 23 10.51 -14.43 -0.57
N VAL A 24 9.22 -14.12 -0.52
CA VAL A 24 8.73 -12.89 0.09
C VAL A 24 9.09 -12.87 1.57
N GLN A 25 9.79 -11.82 1.98
CA GLN A 25 10.32 -11.67 3.32
C GLN A 25 9.95 -10.32 3.94
N ARG A 26 10.08 -10.23 5.26
CA ARG A 26 9.96 -8.96 5.98
C ARG A 26 11.30 -8.27 5.98
N TRP A 27 11.31 -7.03 5.52
CA TRP A 27 12.50 -6.21 5.47
C TRP A 27 12.72 -5.50 6.80
N ARG A 28 13.96 -5.09 7.06
CA ARG A 28 14.31 -4.36 8.29
C ARG A 28 14.39 -2.86 7.98
N ALA A 29 13.91 -2.06 8.93
CA ALA A 29 14.13 -0.63 8.89
C ALA A 29 15.57 -0.32 9.28
N MET A 30 16.27 0.48 8.49
CA MET A 30 17.62 0.95 8.81
C MET A 30 17.66 2.48 8.77
N PRO A 31 18.26 3.14 9.78
CA PRO A 31 18.47 4.57 9.73
C PRO A 31 19.36 4.94 8.54
N GLY A 32 19.27 6.20 8.12
CA GLY A 32 20.05 6.74 7.02
C GLY A 32 19.20 7.54 6.05
N ARG A 33 19.87 8.21 5.11
CA ARG A 33 19.27 8.86 3.96
C ARG A 33 20.08 8.51 2.73
N GLY A 34 19.42 8.49 1.59
CA GLY A 34 20.05 8.32 0.30
C GLY A 34 19.63 9.39 -0.69
N GLU A 35 20.18 9.28 -1.89
CA GLU A 35 19.68 10.01 -3.05
C GLU A 35 18.24 9.59 -3.34
N ILE A 36 17.34 10.56 -3.53
CA ILE A 36 15.94 10.28 -3.85
C ILE A 36 15.85 9.86 -5.32
N LEU A 37 15.48 8.59 -5.56
CA LEU A 37 15.24 8.04 -6.90
C LEU A 37 13.85 8.43 -7.42
N ALA A 38 12.87 8.49 -6.51
CA ALA A 38 11.52 8.94 -6.81
C ALA A 38 10.83 9.46 -5.55
N GLU A 39 9.98 10.46 -5.74
CA GLU A 39 9.10 11.02 -4.70
C GLU A 39 7.67 11.15 -5.24
N VAL A 40 6.72 10.84 -4.37
CA VAL A 40 5.28 11.00 -4.60
C VAL A 40 4.67 11.64 -3.36
N THR A 41 4.07 12.80 -3.56
CA THR A 41 3.34 13.54 -2.54
C THR A 41 1.88 13.62 -2.94
N THR A 42 0.99 13.29 -2.01
CA THR A 42 -0.46 13.33 -2.22
C THR A 42 -1.14 14.01 -1.04
N PRO A 43 -2.22 14.78 -1.26
CA PRO A 43 -3.04 15.29 -0.17
C PRO A 43 -3.51 14.14 0.73
N LEU A 44 -3.31 14.29 2.02
CA LEU A 44 -3.73 13.32 3.03
C LEU A 44 -5.26 13.24 3.12
N TRP A 45 -5.95 14.35 2.85
CA TRP A 45 -7.40 14.48 2.88
C TRP A 45 -7.93 14.48 1.45
N SER A 46 -9.02 13.76 1.19
CA SER A 46 -9.57 13.64 -0.18
C SER A 46 -10.70 14.64 -0.45
N ASP A 47 -11.32 15.15 0.60
CA ASP A 47 -12.46 16.07 0.58
C ASP A 47 -12.73 16.60 2.00
N ASP A 48 -13.49 17.69 2.08
CA ASP A 48 -13.95 18.32 3.33
C ASP A 48 -15.38 17.88 3.71
N SER A 49 -15.83 16.71 3.25
CA SER A 49 -17.20 16.24 3.52
C SER A 49 -17.38 15.99 5.02
N VAL A 50 -18.29 16.77 5.63
CA VAL A 50 -18.68 16.58 7.04
C VAL A 50 -19.22 15.16 7.27
N ALA A 51 -19.94 14.60 6.29
CA ALA A 51 -20.50 13.25 6.38
C ALA A 51 -19.42 12.15 6.40
N GLU A 52 -18.26 12.39 5.78
CA GLU A 52 -17.17 11.42 5.69
C GLU A 52 -16.05 11.67 6.71
N ARG A 53 -16.14 12.73 7.53
CA ARG A 53 -15.08 13.15 8.45
C ARG A 53 -14.55 12.00 9.33
N GLY A 54 -15.44 11.15 9.86
CA GLY A 54 -15.06 9.97 10.64
C GLY A 54 -14.21 8.97 9.85
N LEU A 55 -14.58 8.68 8.60
CA LEU A 55 -13.87 7.77 7.71
C LEU A 55 -12.54 8.35 7.22
N GLN A 56 -12.46 9.68 7.05
CA GLN A 56 -11.21 10.38 6.75
C GLN A 56 -10.22 10.27 7.91
N LEU A 57 -10.67 10.54 9.14
CA LEU A 57 -9.84 10.37 10.34
C LEU A 57 -9.35 8.93 10.48
N GLY A 58 -10.24 7.97 10.21
CA GLY A 58 -9.88 6.56 10.21
C GLY A 58 -8.85 6.19 9.14
N LYS A 59 -9.00 6.70 7.91
CA LYS A 59 -7.99 6.60 6.85
C LYS A 59 -6.64 7.11 7.33
N VAL A 60 -6.58 8.30 7.92
CA VAL A 60 -5.32 8.89 8.41
C VAL A 60 -4.66 8.00 9.46
N GLN A 61 -5.43 7.46 10.40
CA GLN A 61 -4.92 6.53 11.40
C GLN A 61 -4.37 5.24 10.75
N ASN A 62 -5.09 4.67 9.79
CA ASN A 62 -4.67 3.47 9.07
C ASN A 62 -3.38 3.72 8.27
N LEU A 63 -3.28 4.87 7.58
CA LEU A 63 -2.08 5.29 6.86
C LEU A 63 -0.90 5.51 7.81
N ARG A 64 -1.13 6.06 9.02
CA ARG A 64 -0.09 6.21 10.05
C ARG A 64 0.47 4.86 10.50
N ILE A 65 -0.39 3.86 10.68
CA ILE A 65 0.03 2.49 11.03
C ILE A 65 0.85 1.87 9.89
N ALA A 66 0.38 1.99 8.64
CA ALA A 66 1.11 1.48 7.48
C ALA A 66 2.47 2.19 7.30
N ALA A 67 2.50 3.52 7.44
CA ALA A 67 3.74 4.30 7.36
C ALA A 67 4.76 3.88 8.40
N LYS A 68 4.33 3.62 9.65
CA LYS A 68 5.23 3.09 10.69
C LYS A 68 5.83 1.73 10.32
N ALA A 69 5.08 0.88 9.61
CA ALA A 69 5.57 -0.41 9.16
C ALA A 69 6.51 -0.32 7.94
N LEU A 70 6.37 0.74 7.13
CA LEU A 70 7.05 0.88 5.85
C LEU A 70 8.26 1.82 5.88
N ASN A 71 8.23 2.84 6.74
CA ASN A 71 9.27 3.85 6.79
C ASN A 71 10.61 3.26 7.27
N GLY A 72 11.68 3.57 6.54
CA GLY A 72 13.04 3.12 6.79
C GLY A 72 13.36 1.73 6.24
N LEU A 73 12.38 0.99 5.70
CA LEU A 73 12.61 -0.36 5.17
C LEU A 73 13.63 -0.33 4.03
N VAL A 74 14.63 -1.22 4.10
CA VAL A 74 15.62 -1.40 3.04
C VAL A 74 15.33 -2.69 2.27
N VAL A 75 15.10 -2.56 0.98
CA VAL A 75 14.84 -3.67 0.04
C VAL A 75 16.08 -3.84 -0.85
N PRO A 76 16.81 -4.96 -0.74
CA PRO A 76 17.98 -5.21 -1.59
C PRO A 76 17.65 -5.29 -3.07
N ALA A 77 18.64 -4.94 -3.90
CA ALA A 77 18.57 -5.13 -5.34
C ALA A 77 18.13 -6.55 -5.72
N GLY A 78 17.18 -6.67 -6.66
CA GLY A 78 16.67 -7.94 -7.15
C GLY A 78 15.70 -8.67 -6.22
N GLN A 79 15.49 -8.18 -4.99
CA GLN A 79 14.57 -8.79 -4.03
C GLN A 79 13.15 -8.22 -4.13
N VAL A 80 12.15 -9.01 -3.72
CA VAL A 80 10.74 -8.60 -3.84
C VAL A 80 10.28 -7.85 -2.60
N PHE A 81 9.81 -6.62 -2.78
CA PHE A 81 8.94 -5.95 -1.84
C PHE A 81 7.51 -6.49 -1.97
N SER A 82 6.84 -6.69 -0.84
CA SER A 82 5.41 -7.04 -0.76
C SER A 82 4.76 -6.18 0.31
N PHE A 83 3.75 -5.40 -0.07
CA PHE A 83 3.05 -4.49 0.83
C PHE A 83 2.50 -5.24 2.05
N TRP A 84 1.79 -6.35 1.82
CA TRP A 84 1.20 -7.12 2.91
C TRP A 84 2.20 -7.90 3.75
N ALA A 85 3.36 -8.31 3.20
CA ALA A 85 4.43 -8.88 4.02
C ALA A 85 4.99 -7.85 5.02
N GLN A 86 5.04 -6.57 4.64
CA GLN A 86 5.54 -5.52 5.51
C GLN A 86 4.47 -5.06 6.52
N VAL A 87 3.28 -4.70 6.03
CA VAL A 87 2.18 -4.16 6.85
C VAL A 87 1.54 -5.23 7.72
N GLY A 88 1.39 -6.46 7.21
CA GLY A 88 0.72 -7.57 7.89
C GLY A 88 -0.81 -7.44 7.97
N PRO A 89 -1.48 -8.29 8.77
CA PRO A 89 -2.95 -8.36 8.83
C PRO A 89 -3.59 -7.05 9.33
N PRO A 90 -4.54 -6.45 8.59
CA PRO A 90 -5.21 -5.21 8.97
C PRO A 90 -6.36 -5.45 9.96
N THR A 91 -6.04 -5.67 11.24
CA THR A 91 -7.04 -6.00 12.28
C THR A 91 -7.19 -4.89 13.31
N ARG A 92 -8.37 -4.80 13.96
CA ARG A 92 -8.61 -3.86 15.07
C ARG A 92 -7.62 -4.06 16.23
N GLY A 93 -7.24 -5.30 16.52
CA GLY A 93 -6.22 -5.61 17.56
C GLY A 93 -4.83 -5.05 17.25
N ARG A 94 -4.55 -4.68 15.99
CA ARG A 94 -3.32 -3.99 15.58
C ARG A 94 -3.51 -2.48 15.43
N GLY A 95 -4.64 -1.95 15.90
CA GLY A 95 -4.97 -0.52 15.91
C GLY A 95 -5.63 0.00 14.63
N PHE A 96 -5.89 -0.85 13.63
CA PHE A 96 -6.61 -0.42 12.43
C PHE A 96 -8.08 -0.11 12.77
N VAL A 97 -8.59 0.94 12.16
CA VAL A 97 -9.96 1.45 12.38
C VAL A 97 -10.71 1.52 11.06
N GLU A 98 -12.01 1.82 11.12
CA GLU A 98 -12.81 2.02 9.91
C GLU A 98 -12.37 3.27 9.16
N GLY A 99 -12.04 3.09 7.88
CA GLY A 99 -11.81 4.18 6.94
C GLY A 99 -12.61 3.95 5.66
N ARG A 100 -12.45 4.84 4.69
CA ARG A 100 -13.13 4.74 3.38
C ARG A 100 -12.54 3.64 2.49
N GLU A 101 -13.38 2.75 1.98
CA GLU A 101 -13.04 1.80 0.92
C GLU A 101 -13.99 2.02 -0.27
N LEU A 102 -13.44 2.05 -1.49
CA LEU A 102 -14.27 1.96 -2.68
C LEU A 102 -14.52 0.48 -3.01
N ARG A 103 -15.77 0.05 -2.91
CA ARG A 103 -16.19 -1.31 -3.27
C ARG A 103 -17.35 -1.25 -4.25
N GLN A 104 -17.15 -1.83 -5.44
CA GLN A 104 -18.16 -1.88 -6.51
C GLN A 104 -18.75 -0.50 -6.86
N GLY A 105 -17.93 0.55 -6.82
CA GLY A 105 -18.36 1.92 -7.12
C GLY A 105 -18.98 2.68 -5.94
N CYS A 106 -19.19 2.03 -4.79
CA CYS A 106 -19.70 2.68 -3.58
C CYS A 106 -18.57 2.90 -2.56
N LEU A 107 -18.57 4.06 -1.90
CA LEU A 107 -17.74 4.30 -0.73
C LEU A 107 -18.40 3.68 0.50
N ILE A 108 -17.69 2.77 1.16
CA ILE A 108 -18.19 2.07 2.35
C ILE A 108 -17.17 2.15 3.50
N PRO A 109 -17.63 2.12 4.77
CA PRO A 109 -16.75 1.93 5.92
C PRO A 109 -16.12 0.54 5.89
N THR A 110 -14.80 0.43 6.02
CA THR A 110 -14.12 -0.86 6.21
C THR A 110 -12.88 -0.70 7.09
N VAL A 111 -12.60 -1.71 7.92
CA VAL A 111 -11.38 -1.76 8.74
C VAL A 111 -10.16 -1.69 7.83
N ALA A 112 -9.23 -0.79 8.15
CA ALA A 112 -8.08 -0.45 7.31
C ALA A 112 -8.43 0.17 5.94
N GLY A 113 -9.63 0.75 5.82
CA GLY A 113 -10.00 1.56 4.67
C GLY A 113 -9.03 2.72 4.45
N GLY A 114 -8.78 3.03 3.18
CA GLY A 114 -7.93 4.13 2.74
C GLY A 114 -6.45 3.78 2.51
N LEU A 115 -6.03 2.53 2.80
CA LEU A 115 -4.67 2.07 2.49
C LEU A 115 -4.32 2.05 1.01
N CYS A 116 -5.32 2.08 0.12
CA CYS A 116 -5.10 2.19 -1.32
C CYS A 116 -4.31 3.46 -1.70
N GLN A 117 -4.41 4.53 -0.91
CA GLN A 117 -3.60 5.73 -1.13
C GLN A 117 -2.10 5.44 -0.96
N MET A 118 -1.72 4.66 0.05
CA MET A 118 -0.33 4.26 0.29
C MET A 118 0.19 3.35 -0.83
N SER A 119 -0.60 2.35 -1.25
CA SER A 119 -0.19 1.43 -2.31
C SER A 119 -0.10 2.13 -3.67
N ASN A 120 -1.01 3.05 -4.00
CA ASN A 120 -0.89 3.87 -5.21
C ASN A 120 0.39 4.71 -5.19
N SER A 121 0.69 5.40 -4.08
CA SER A 121 1.92 6.19 -3.94
C SER A 121 3.19 5.33 -4.06
N LEU A 122 3.23 4.16 -3.41
CA LEU A 122 4.34 3.22 -3.53
C LEU A 122 4.50 2.69 -4.96
N HIS A 123 3.40 2.37 -5.64
CA HIS A 123 3.43 1.88 -7.01
C HIS A 123 4.03 2.93 -7.95
N VAL A 124 3.55 4.17 -7.87
CA VAL A 124 4.06 5.27 -8.69
C VAL A 124 5.52 5.57 -8.37
N ALA A 125 5.90 5.59 -7.10
CA ALA A 125 7.28 5.81 -6.70
C ALA A 125 8.20 4.69 -7.21
N ALA A 126 7.79 3.42 -7.08
CA ALA A 126 8.53 2.27 -7.60
C ALA A 126 8.68 2.32 -9.14
N LYS A 127 7.60 2.64 -9.86
CA LYS A 127 7.59 2.78 -11.32
C LYS A 127 8.54 3.91 -11.77
N ARG A 128 8.50 5.07 -11.11
CA ARG A 128 9.39 6.21 -11.39
C ARG A 128 10.85 5.90 -11.08
N ALA A 129 11.12 5.13 -10.03
CA ALA A 129 12.46 4.66 -9.67
C ALA A 129 12.96 3.49 -10.54
N GLY A 130 12.25 3.11 -11.61
CA GLY A 130 12.67 2.03 -12.51
C GLY A 130 12.60 0.62 -11.92
N CYS A 131 11.84 0.42 -10.84
CA CYS A 131 11.60 -0.90 -10.26
C CYS A 131 10.71 -1.74 -11.17
N ASP A 132 10.94 -3.05 -11.20
CA ASP A 132 10.07 -3.99 -11.90
C ASP A 132 8.80 -4.22 -11.06
N ILE A 133 7.63 -3.93 -11.63
CA ILE A 133 6.35 -4.17 -10.96
C ILE A 133 5.99 -5.65 -11.10
N VAL A 134 6.04 -6.39 -9.99
CA VAL A 134 5.86 -7.85 -9.94
C VAL A 134 4.38 -8.22 -9.79
N GLU A 135 3.63 -7.44 -9.01
CA GLU A 135 2.20 -7.63 -8.79
C GLU A 135 1.54 -6.26 -8.64
N ARG A 136 0.47 -6.04 -9.41
CA ARG A 136 -0.36 -4.83 -9.36
C ARG A 136 -1.79 -5.21 -9.75
N HIS A 137 -2.76 -4.65 -9.04
CA HIS A 137 -4.18 -4.77 -9.35
C HIS A 137 -4.81 -3.38 -9.37
N GLY A 138 -5.70 -3.11 -10.32
CA GLY A 138 -6.50 -1.87 -10.33
C GLY A 138 -7.83 -2.05 -9.61
N HIS A 139 -8.42 -0.96 -9.14
CA HIS A 139 -9.82 -0.90 -8.73
C HIS A 139 -10.72 -1.13 -9.95
N THR A 140 -11.91 -1.67 -9.69
CA THR A 140 -12.94 -1.85 -10.73
C THR A 140 -13.65 -0.55 -11.10
N ALA A 141 -13.43 0.53 -10.34
CA ALA A 141 -14.03 1.84 -10.54
C ALA A 141 -13.05 2.94 -10.09
N VAL A 142 -13.23 4.16 -10.63
CA VAL A 142 -12.42 5.32 -10.25
C VAL A 142 -12.67 5.68 -8.79
N VAL A 143 -11.61 5.89 -8.03
CA VAL A 143 -11.69 6.30 -6.62
C VAL A 143 -11.93 7.82 -6.54
N PRO A 144 -13.08 8.26 -5.97
CA PRO A 144 -13.37 9.69 -5.85
C PRO A 144 -12.30 10.43 -5.04
N GLY A 145 -11.84 11.58 -5.54
CA GLY A 145 -10.79 12.38 -4.90
C GLY A 145 -9.39 11.76 -4.92
N SER A 146 -9.17 10.69 -5.70
CA SER A 146 -7.82 10.13 -5.89
C SER A 146 -7.05 10.93 -6.95
N PRO A 147 -5.79 11.31 -6.70
CA PRO A 147 -4.96 11.95 -7.72
C PRO A 147 -4.40 10.95 -8.77
N PHE A 148 -4.69 9.65 -8.61
CA PHE A 148 -4.11 8.60 -9.44
C PHE A 148 -5.04 8.22 -10.59
N GLY A 149 -4.52 8.24 -11.81
CA GLY A 149 -5.21 7.74 -12.99
C GLY A 149 -5.19 6.21 -13.09
N PRO A 150 -5.92 5.62 -14.05
CA PRO A 150 -6.04 4.16 -14.21
C PRO A 150 -4.72 3.39 -14.37
N ASN A 151 -3.66 4.05 -14.85
CA ASN A 151 -2.32 3.46 -15.06
C ASN A 151 -1.44 3.47 -13.80
N ASP A 152 -1.82 4.25 -12.80
CA ASP A 152 -1.08 4.45 -11.56
C ASP A 152 -1.85 3.89 -10.34
N ASP A 153 -3.04 3.37 -10.59
CA ASP A 153 -3.87 2.75 -9.58
C ASP A 153 -3.34 1.37 -9.17
N ALA A 154 -3.27 1.10 -7.87
CA ALA A 154 -2.72 -0.10 -7.27
C ALA A 154 -3.47 -0.43 -5.99
N THR A 155 -4.59 -1.14 -6.10
CA THR A 155 -5.39 -1.56 -4.94
C THR A 155 -4.75 -2.74 -4.20
N VAL A 156 -5.04 -2.85 -2.91
CA VAL A 156 -4.58 -3.93 -2.04
C VAL A 156 -5.75 -4.45 -1.20
N PHE A 157 -5.82 -5.77 -1.04
CA PHE A 157 -6.82 -6.44 -0.23
C PHE A 157 -6.21 -7.63 0.50
N TRP A 158 -6.30 -7.61 1.83
CA TRP A 158 -5.70 -8.65 2.66
C TRP A 158 -6.40 -10.00 2.44
N ASN A 159 -5.72 -11.10 2.17
CA ASN A 159 -4.26 -11.29 2.10
C ASN A 159 -3.77 -11.78 0.72
N TYR A 160 -4.56 -11.61 -0.34
CA TYR A 160 -4.29 -12.20 -1.64
C TYR A 160 -4.27 -11.21 -2.82
N VAL A 161 -4.57 -9.93 -2.58
CA VAL A 161 -4.36 -8.84 -3.55
C VAL A 161 -3.29 -7.92 -2.96
N ASP A 162 -2.14 -7.86 -3.59
CA ASP A 162 -0.96 -7.20 -3.05
C ASP A 162 -0.32 -6.25 -4.07
N LEU A 163 0.48 -5.32 -3.57
CA LEU A 163 1.42 -4.57 -4.38
C LEU A 163 2.80 -5.17 -4.18
N ARG A 164 3.44 -5.60 -5.28
CA ARG A 164 4.80 -6.09 -5.27
C ARG A 164 5.64 -5.44 -6.34
N PHE A 165 6.86 -5.08 -5.95
CA PHE A 165 7.86 -4.58 -6.88
C PHE A 165 9.24 -5.13 -6.51
N ARG A 166 10.14 -5.11 -7.48
CA ARG A 166 11.52 -5.53 -7.33
C ARG A 166 12.42 -4.38 -7.77
N PRO A 167 13.22 -3.80 -6.86
CA PRO A 167 14.10 -2.72 -7.23
C PRO A 167 15.34 -3.27 -7.93
N ARG A 168 15.90 -2.51 -8.88
CA ARG A 168 17.11 -2.89 -9.63
C ARG A 168 18.39 -2.64 -8.82
N GLU A 169 18.31 -1.73 -7.88
CA GLU A 169 19.33 -1.38 -6.90
C GLU A 169 18.74 -1.45 -5.48
N THR A 170 19.57 -1.42 -4.44
CA THR A 170 19.05 -1.44 -3.06
C THR A 170 18.36 -0.11 -2.75
N VAL A 171 17.10 -0.17 -2.34
CA VAL A 171 16.30 1.02 -2.04
C VAL A 171 15.86 1.06 -0.58
N ARG A 172 15.83 2.26 0.00
CA ARG A 172 15.20 2.57 1.28
C ARG A 172 13.86 3.25 1.02
N LEU A 173 12.81 2.77 1.67
CA LEU A 173 11.52 3.45 1.69
C LEU A 173 11.53 4.53 2.74
N ARG A 174 11.11 5.74 2.36
CA ARG A 174 10.81 6.82 3.29
C ARG A 174 9.36 7.20 3.15
N VAL A 175 8.64 7.12 4.26
CA VAL A 175 7.20 7.36 4.30
C VAL A 175 6.91 8.35 5.42
N ILE A 176 6.44 9.54 5.04
CA ILE A 176 6.14 10.63 5.96
C ILE A 176 4.68 10.99 5.81
N LEU A 177 3.99 11.10 6.94
CA LEU A 177 2.70 11.76 7.00
C LEU A 177 2.88 13.10 7.69
N THR A 178 2.51 14.17 7.01
CA THR A 178 2.37 15.50 7.61
C THR A 178 0.91 15.73 8.02
N GLU A 179 0.57 16.93 8.44
CA GLU A 179 -0.83 17.31 8.68
C GLU A 179 -1.67 17.29 7.39
N HIS A 180 -1.04 17.59 6.25
CA HIS A 180 -1.75 17.81 4.99
C HIS A 180 -1.42 16.78 3.92
N ASP A 181 -0.31 16.05 4.03
CA ASP A 181 0.22 15.21 2.95
C ASP A 181 0.66 13.84 3.42
N LEU A 182 0.55 12.88 2.49
CA LEU A 182 1.31 11.65 2.48
C LEU A 182 2.46 11.78 1.46
N GLN A 183 3.69 11.62 1.93
CA GLN A 183 4.91 11.62 1.12
C GLN A 183 5.53 10.23 1.13
N VAL A 184 5.81 9.69 -0.05
CA VAL A 184 6.46 8.39 -0.26
C VAL A 184 7.66 8.58 -1.17
N MET A 185 8.83 8.19 -0.69
CA MET A 185 10.07 8.27 -1.44
C MET A 185 10.78 6.92 -1.47
N LEU A 186 11.40 6.62 -2.61
CA LEU A 186 12.40 5.57 -2.73
C LEU A 186 13.76 6.27 -2.80
N GLU A 187 14.61 5.99 -1.83
CA GLU A 187 15.98 6.49 -1.75
C GLU A 187 16.96 5.37 -2.08
N ARG A 188 18.05 5.66 -2.80
CA ARG A 188 19.17 4.73 -2.97
C ARG A 188 19.79 4.42 -1.62
N ALA A 189 19.85 3.15 -1.21
CA ALA A 189 20.51 2.77 0.03
C ALA A 189 21.96 2.35 -0.27
N GLN A 190 22.90 3.04 0.39
CA GLN A 190 24.31 2.65 0.45
C GLN A 190 24.51 1.49 1.44
#